data_AF-A0A7R9X5C5-F1
#
_entry.id   AF-A0A7R9X5C5-F1
#
_cell.length_a   1.000
_cell.length_b   1.000
_cell.length_c   1.000
_cell.angle_alpha   90.00
_cell.angle_beta   90.00
_cell.angle_gamma   90.00
#
_symmetry.space_group_name_H-M   'P 1'
#
loop_
_entity.id
_entity.type
_entity.pdbx_description
1 polymer ?
#
loop_
_entity_poly.entity_id
_entity_poly.type
_entity_poly.pdbx_seq_one_letter_code
_entity_poly.pdbx_strand_id
1 'polypeptide(L)'
;DGIIYEYYKNHIDLLSPVLTQLYNSLVNDIRQERLQQENLSRFLLGIIKFLPKSTDDLHLSKNWRPITLLNSDYKILTKVLN
;
A
#
# COMPACT_ATOMS: atom_id res chain seq x y z
N ASP A 1 -0.74 4.31 4.49
CA ASP A 1 -1.36 4.65 5.80
C ASP A 1 -0.33 4.84 6.91
N GLY A 2 0.85 4.21 6.85
CA GLY A 2 1.84 4.26 7.93
C GLY A 2 1.65 3.14 8.96
N ILE A 3 0.74 2.21 8.70
CA ILE A 3 0.48 1.06 9.58
C ILE A 3 1.47 -0.05 9.22
N ILE A 4 2.22 -0.49 10.23
CA ILE A 4 3.23 -1.54 10.09
C ILE A 4 2.58 -2.92 9.98
N TYR A 5 3.28 -3.84 9.31
CA TYR A 5 2.80 -5.19 9.06
C TYR A 5 2.44 -5.97 10.34
N GLU A 6 3.22 -5.80 11.40
CA GLU A 6 3.01 -6.44 12.69
C GLU A 6 1.64 -6.10 13.29
N TYR A 7 1.13 -4.88 13.05
CA TYR A 7 -0.19 -4.49 13.52
C TYR A 7 -1.29 -5.33 12.86
N TYR A 8 -1.20 -5.55 11.55
CA TYR A 8 -2.14 -6.41 10.83
C TYR A 8 -2.10 -7.84 11.34
N LYS A 9 -0.89 -8.40 11.55
CA LYS A 9 -0.73 -9.76 12.08
C LYS A 9 -1.38 -9.95 13.44
N ASN A 10 -1.20 -8.98 14.34
CA ASN A 10 -1.66 -9.10 15.72
C ASN A 10 -3.15 -8.76 15.90
N HIS A 11 -3.77 -8.10 14.92
CA HIS A 11 -5.14 -7.62 15.00
C HIS A 11 -6.00 -8.02 13.80
N ILE A 12 -5.63 -9.08 13.08
CA ILE A 12 -6.31 -9.46 11.83
C ILE A 12 -7.78 -9.79 12.05
N ASP A 13 -8.14 -10.39 13.19
CA ASP A 13 -9.53 -10.74 13.50
C ASP A 13 -10.41 -9.49 13.62
N LEU A 14 -9.85 -8.39 14.12
CA LEU A 14 -10.52 -7.09 14.19
C LEU A 14 -10.53 -6.39 12.83
N LEU A 15 -9.43 -6.47 12.08
CA LEU A 15 -9.24 -5.72 10.84
C LEU A 15 -9.92 -6.38 9.64
N SER A 16 -9.99 -7.71 9.59
CA SER A 16 -10.51 -8.46 8.44
C SER A 16 -11.96 -8.08 8.07
N PRO A 17 -12.91 -7.93 9.01
CA PRO A 17 -14.26 -7.46 8.68
C PRO A 17 -14.26 -6.06 8.07
N VAL A 18 -13.45 -5.15 8.62
CA VAL A 18 -13.35 -3.75 8.15
C VAL A 18 -12.71 -3.70 6.76
N LEU A 19 -11.63 -4.45 6.54
CA LEU A 19 -10.96 -4.54 5.25
C LEU A 19 -11.88 -5.16 4.19
N THR A 20 -12.62 -6.22 4.54
CA THR A 20 -13.61 -6.83 3.65
C THR A 20 -14.68 -5.83 3.23
N GLN A 21 -15.22 -5.06 4.18
CA GLN A 21 -16.22 -4.04 3.88
C GLN A 21 -15.64 -2.94 2.97
N LEU A 22 -14.43 -2.47 3.26
CA LEU A 22 -13.72 -1.48 2.46
C LEU A 22 -13.53 -1.97 1.02
N TYR A 23 -13.02 -3.19 0.83
CA TYR A 23 -12.74 -3.75 -0.48
C TYR A 23 -14.02 -3.95 -1.29
N ASN A 24 -15.09 -4.45 -0.67
CA ASN A 24 -16.38 -4.59 -1.33
C ASN A 24 -16.96 -3.24 -1.75
N SER A 25 -16.83 -2.21 -0.89
CA SER A 25 -17.23 -0.84 -1.24
C SER A 25 -16.45 -0.33 -2.45
N LEU A 26 -15.12 -0.49 -2.44
CA LEU A 26 -14.25 -0.05 -3.53
C LEU A 26 -14.60 -0.74 -4.86
N VAL A 27 -14.81 -2.05 -4.84
CA VAL A 27 -15.24 -2.80 -6.05
C VAL A 27 -16.60 -2.34 -6.55
N ASN A 28 -17.56 -2.12 -5.65
CA ASN A 28 -18.89 -1.63 -6.02
C ASN A 28 -18.84 -0.22 -6.60
N ASP A 29 -18.05 0.67 -6.01
CA ASP A 29 -17.87 2.04 -6.50
C ASP A 29 -17.19 2.06 -7.87
N ILE A 30 -16.23 1.15 -8.13
CA ILE A 30 -15.65 0.97 -9.47
C ILE A 30 -16.72 0.51 -10.47
N ARG A 31 -17.50 -0.53 -10.11
CA ARG A 31 -18.54 -1.10 -10.98
C ARG A 31 -19.64 -0.09 -11.34
N GLN A 32 -19.93 0.81 -10.42
CA GLN A 32 -20.96 1.85 -10.59
C GLN A 32 -20.39 3.16 -11.13
N GLU A 33 -19.09 3.21 -11.47
CA GLU A 33 -18.39 4.42 -11.93
C GLU A 33 -18.50 5.61 -10.94
N ARG A 34 -18.67 5.30 -9.65
CA ARG A 34 -18.84 6.29 -8.56
C ARG A 34 -17.53 6.70 -7.91
N LEU A 35 -16.44 6.00 -8.24
CA LEU A 35 -15.18 6.20 -7.57
C LEU A 35 -14.50 7.47 -8.09
N GLN A 36 -14.45 8.49 -7.24
CA GLN A 36 -13.73 9.73 -7.56
C GLN A 36 -12.24 9.41 -7.74
N GLN A 37 -11.65 9.93 -8.81
CA GLN A 37 -10.24 9.69 -9.14
C GLN A 37 -9.31 10.01 -7.95
N GLU A 38 -9.63 11.01 -7.14
CA GLU A 38 -8.87 11.38 -5.95
C GLU A 38 -8.83 10.28 -4.88
N ASN A 39 -9.94 9.58 -4.65
CA ASN A 39 -10.03 8.51 -3.64
C ASN A 39 -9.23 7.27 -4.09
N LEU A 40 -9.33 6.90 -5.37
CA LEU A 40 -8.52 5.82 -5.94
C LEU A 40 -7.03 6.17 -5.89
N SER A 41 -6.69 7.40 -6.28
CA SER A 41 -5.32 7.90 -6.33
C SER A 41 -4.65 7.85 -4.95
N ARG A 42 -5.39 8.17 -3.89
CA ARG A 42 -4.87 8.06 -2.50
C ARG A 42 -4.68 6.62 -2.06
N PHE A 43 -5.58 5.72 -2.43
CA PHE A 43 -5.47 4.30 -2.09
C PHE A 43 -4.27 3.63 -2.77
N LEU A 44 -3.96 4.06 -4.00
CA LEU A 44 -2.84 3.57 -4.80
C LEU A 44 -1.51 4.32 -4.52
N LEU A 45 -1.51 5.29 -3.62
CA LEU A 45 -0.36 6.16 -3.40
C LEU A 45 0.81 5.39 -2.74
N GLY A 46 2.01 5.60 -3.27
CA GLY A 46 3.25 5.03 -2.76
C GLY A 46 4.26 6.11 -2.39
N ILE A 47 4.98 5.91 -1.29
CA ILE A 47 6.08 6.80 -0.89
C ILE A 47 7.38 6.24 -1.45
N ILE A 48 8.11 7.03 -2.23
CA ILE A 48 9.43 6.66 -2.73
C ILE A 48 10.47 6.97 -1.64
N LYS A 49 11.23 5.95 -1.24
CA LYS A 49 12.35 6.08 -0.30
C LYS A 49 13.63 5.56 -0.95
N PHE A 50 14.74 6.25 -0.73
CA PHE A 50 16.04 5.81 -1.21
C PHE A 50 16.79 5.08 -0.09
N LEU A 51 17.23 3.85 -0.37
CA LEU A 51 18.05 3.06 0.55
C LEU A 51 19.47 2.89 0.01
N PRO A 52 20.51 3.02 0.83
CA PRO A 52 21.89 2.85 0.38
C PRO A 52 22.19 1.37 0.03
N LYS A 53 22.96 1.15 -1.04
CA LYS A 53 23.58 -0.13 -1.38
C LYS A 53 24.92 -0.22 -0.63
N SER A 54 24.92 -0.72 0.60
CA SER A 54 26.13 -0.89 1.43
C SER A 54 26.92 0.42 1.71
N THR A 55 28.13 0.31 2.28
CA THR A 55 29.01 1.44 2.67
C THR A 55 29.65 2.17 1.48
N ASP A 56 29.08 2.03 0.27
CA ASP A 56 29.57 2.66 -0.95
C ASP A 56 29.39 4.18 -0.88
N ASP A 57 30.16 4.90 -1.69
CA ASP A 57 30.10 6.36 -1.81
C ASP A 57 28.67 6.84 -2.12
N LEU A 58 28.03 7.50 -1.13
CA LEU A 58 26.64 7.94 -1.22
C LEU A 58 26.45 9.17 -2.13
N HIS A 59 27.52 9.78 -2.62
CA HIS A 59 27.45 10.85 -3.61
C HIS A 59 27.08 10.34 -5.02
N LEU A 60 27.18 9.02 -5.27
CA LEU A 60 26.83 8.41 -6.55
C LEU A 60 25.39 7.88 -6.54
N SER A 61 24.54 8.42 -7.43
CA SER A 61 23.12 8.03 -7.53
C SER A 61 22.90 6.52 -7.75
N LYS A 62 23.80 5.85 -8.48
CA LYS A 62 23.76 4.38 -8.71
C LYS A 62 23.84 3.54 -7.43
N ASN A 63 24.38 4.12 -6.35
CA ASN A 63 24.55 3.47 -5.05
C ASN A 63 23.28 3.56 -4.19
N TRP A 64 22.22 4.17 -4.69
CA TRP A 64 20.91 4.19 -4.04
C TRP A 64 19.95 3.19 -4.69
N ARG A 65 19.12 2.54 -3.89
CA ARG A 65 17.96 1.75 -4.31
C ARG A 65 16.70 2.60 -4.09
N PRO A 66 16.01 3.05 -5.12
CA PRO A 66 14.66 3.55 -4.94
C PRO A 66 13.75 2.37 -4.57
N ILE A 67 13.01 2.51 -3.48
CA ILE A 67 11.95 1.58 -3.08
C ILE A 67 10.64 2.33 -2.94
N THR A 68 9.55 1.72 -3.39
CA THR A 68 8.20 2.27 -3.23
C THR A 68 7.52 1.59 -2.06
N LEU A 69 7.18 2.37 -1.04
CA LEU A 69 6.37 1.94 0.09
C LEU A 69 4.89 2.16 -0.25
N LEU A 70 4.27 1.13 -0.84
CA LEU A 70 2.83 1.13 -1.10
C LEU A 70 2.03 0.92 0.19
N ASN A 71 0.79 1.43 0.18
CA ASN A 71 -0.23 1.21 1.22
C ASN A 71 -0.39 -0.29 1.56
N SER A 72 -0.50 -0.61 2.85
CA SER A 72 -0.58 -1.99 3.34
C SER A 72 -1.91 -2.65 3.01
N ASP A 73 -3.03 -1.94 3.14
CA ASP A 73 -4.36 -2.42 2.73
C ASP A 73 -4.38 -2.76 1.23
N TYR A 74 -3.79 -1.90 0.39
CA TYR A 74 -3.66 -2.16 -1.05
C TYR A 74 -2.84 -3.42 -1.34
N LYS A 75 -1.73 -3.63 -0.63
CA LYS A 75 -0.92 -4.86 -0.75
C LYS A 75 -1.70 -6.10 -0.33
N ILE A 76 -2.53 -6.01 0.71
CA ILE A 76 -3.38 -7.11 1.15
C ILE A 76 -4.42 -7.42 0.07
N LEU A 77 -5.14 -6.41 -0.43
CA LEU A 77 -6.13 -6.58 -1.49
C LEU A 77 -5.52 -7.24 -2.74
N THR A 78 -4.40 -6.74 -3.23
CA THR A 78 -3.72 -7.31 -4.42
C THR A 78 -3.25 -8.74 -4.19
N LYS A 79 -2.89 -9.11 -2.95
CA LYS A 79 -2.51 -10.48 -2.60
C LYS A 79 -3.71 -11.44 -2.52
N VAL A 80 -4.89 -10.92 -2.21
CA VAL A 80 -6.14 -11.72 -2.19
C VAL A 80 -6.67 -11.94 -3.62
N LEU A 81 -6.45 -10.98 -4.53
CA LEU A 81 -6.92 -11.04 -5.92
C LEU A 81 -6.00 -11.82 -6.87
N ASN A 82 -4.72 -12.00 -6.53
CA ASN A 82 -3.70 -12.71 -7.33
C ASN A 82 -3.28 -14.03 -6.70
#